data_AF-A0A4D6MLF8-F1
#
_entry.id   AF-A0A4D6MLF8-F1
#
_cell.length_a   1.000
_cell.length_b   1.000
_cell.length_c   1.000
_cell.angle_alpha   90.00
_cell.angle_beta   90.00
_cell.angle_gamma   90.00
#
_symmetry.space_group_name_H-M   'P 1'
#
loop_
_entity.id
_entity.type
_entity.pdbx_description
1 polymer ?
#
loop_
_entity_poly.entity_id
_entity_poly.type
_entity_poly.pdbx_seq_one_letter_code
_entity_poly.pdbx_strand_id
1 'polypeptide(L)'
;MKSGLGGHYIPEISCQSWILGVEAHNIIGFSSVPKDCIGYIGNYLVGDQYRSDSKTVCREAYFYVKTLNITSNDAWVFDIDETTLSNLPYYADHGFGKD
;
A
#
# COMPACT_ATOMS: atom_id res chain seq x y z
N MET A 1 -12.03 12.50 1.18
CA MET A 1 -13.47 12.41 0.82
C MET A 1 -14.28 12.76 2.07
N LYS A 2 -15.35 13.56 1.97
CA LYS A 2 -16.16 13.94 3.15
C LYS A 2 -17.23 12.87 3.40
N SER A 3 -16.91 11.87 4.22
CA SER A 3 -17.77 10.69 4.45
C SER A 3 -18.54 10.70 5.78
N GLY A 4 -18.33 11.68 6.66
CA GLY A 4 -19.04 11.80 7.93
C GLY A 4 -20.43 12.42 7.81
N LEU A 5 -21.25 12.21 8.85
CA LEU A 5 -22.55 12.89 9.01
C LEU A 5 -22.36 14.41 8.82
N GLY A 6 -23.20 15.06 7.99
CA GLY A 6 -23.06 16.48 7.69
C GLY A 6 -21.90 16.86 6.75
N GLY A 7 -21.24 15.88 6.11
CA GLY A 7 -20.10 16.14 5.22
C GLY A 7 -18.82 16.47 5.99
N HIS A 8 -18.72 16.06 7.25
CA HIS A 8 -17.49 16.19 8.02
C HIS A 8 -16.45 15.16 7.58
N TYR A 9 -15.18 15.50 7.81
CA TYR A 9 -14.07 14.59 7.60
C TYR A 9 -13.99 13.64 8.80
N ILE A 10 -14.05 12.34 8.55
CA ILE A 10 -13.68 11.32 9.54
C ILE A 10 -12.30 10.84 9.09
N PRO A 11 -11.21 11.24 9.78
CA PRO A 11 -9.85 10.97 9.32
C PRO A 11 -9.58 9.51 8.98
N GLU A 12 -9.93 8.60 9.88
CA GLU A 12 -9.69 7.17 9.67
C GLU A 12 -10.36 6.62 8.41
N ILE A 13 -11.66 6.90 8.22
CA ILE A 13 -12.42 6.44 7.05
C ILE A 13 -11.90 7.11 5.76
N SER A 14 -11.58 8.39 5.83
CA SER A 14 -11.20 9.18 4.67
C SER A 14 -9.80 8.83 4.17
N CYS A 15 -8.88 8.50 5.09
CA CYS A 15 -7.53 8.05 4.76
C CYS A 15 -7.51 6.62 4.25
N GLN A 16 -8.30 5.72 4.84
CA GLN A 16 -8.48 4.37 4.30
C GLN A 16 -9.05 4.39 2.88
N SER A 17 -10.07 5.23 2.65
CA SER A 17 -10.66 5.40 1.31
C SER A 17 -9.65 5.99 0.31
N TRP A 18 -8.74 6.86 0.79
CA TRP A 18 -7.68 7.41 -0.04
C TRP A 18 -6.65 6.34 -0.43
N ILE A 19 -6.17 5.52 0.51
CA ILE A 19 -5.26 4.39 0.22
C ILE A 19 -5.91 3.46 -0.79
N LEU A 20 -7.17 3.04 -0.56
CA LEU A 20 -7.90 2.19 -1.50
C LEU A 20 -7.99 2.82 -2.90
N GLY A 21 -8.22 4.14 -2.97
CA GLY A 21 -8.23 4.87 -4.23
C GLY A 21 -6.88 4.88 -4.95
N VAL A 22 -5.77 4.97 -4.21
CA VAL A 22 -4.40 4.89 -4.74
C VAL A 22 -4.09 3.48 -5.24
N GLU A 23 -4.30 2.46 -4.40
CA GLU A 23 -4.03 1.04 -4.72
C GLU A 23 -4.87 0.54 -5.91
N ALA A 24 -6.11 1.03 -6.05
CA ALA A 24 -6.98 0.71 -7.17
C ALA A 24 -6.77 1.60 -8.41
N HIS A 25 -5.74 2.45 -8.42
CA HIS A 25 -5.40 3.35 -9.53
C HIS A 25 -6.50 4.37 -9.89
N ASN A 26 -7.40 4.70 -8.95
CA ASN A 26 -8.41 5.75 -9.12
C ASN A 26 -7.88 7.14 -8.75
N ILE A 27 -6.86 7.20 -7.89
CA ILE A 27 -6.13 8.40 -7.52
C ILE A 27 -4.71 8.25 -8.04
N ILE A 28 -4.33 9.08 -9.01
CA ILE A 28 -3.04 9.01 -9.71
C ILE A 28 -2.36 10.38 -9.71
N GLY A 29 -1.04 10.41 -9.88
CA GLY A 29 -0.28 11.65 -9.97
C GLY A 29 -0.28 12.50 -8.69
N PHE A 30 -0.54 11.89 -7.53
CA PHE A 30 -0.33 12.56 -6.25
C PHE A 30 1.17 12.71 -6.00
N SER A 31 1.58 13.88 -5.50
CA SER A 31 2.99 14.16 -5.18
C SER A 31 3.35 13.77 -3.76
N SER A 32 2.38 13.82 -2.84
CA SER A 32 2.58 13.52 -1.42
C SER A 32 1.31 12.96 -0.78
N VAL A 33 1.47 12.35 0.37
CA VAL A 33 0.36 11.88 1.21
C VAL A 33 -0.41 13.08 1.76
N PRO A 34 -1.76 13.05 1.78
CA PRO A 34 -2.55 14.10 2.44
C PRO A 34 -2.11 14.29 3.90
N LYS A 35 -1.86 15.53 4.32
CA LYS A 35 -1.31 15.85 5.65
C LYS A 35 -2.08 15.19 6.80
N ASP A 36 -3.41 15.19 6.71
CA ASP A 36 -4.28 14.58 7.73
C ASP A 36 -4.18 13.04 7.78
N CYS A 37 -3.60 12.41 6.75
CA CYS A 37 -3.43 10.96 6.63
C CYS A 37 -2.04 10.44 6.99
N ILE A 38 -1.07 11.30 7.27
CA ILE A 38 0.30 10.88 7.61
C ILE A 38 0.32 9.93 8.81
N GLY A 39 -0.41 10.26 9.88
CA GLY A 39 -0.51 9.38 11.05
C GLY A 39 -1.18 8.05 10.75
N TYR A 40 -2.22 8.07 9.90
CA TYR A 40 -2.91 6.85 9.48
C TYR A 40 -1.98 5.95 8.66
N ILE A 41 -1.26 6.50 7.70
CA ILE A 41 -0.32 5.74 6.86
C ILE A 41 0.84 5.20 7.68
N GLY A 42 1.39 5.99 8.61
CA GLY A 42 2.40 5.52 9.54
C GLY A 42 1.93 4.27 10.27
N ASN A 43 0.73 4.30 10.86
CA ASN A 43 0.13 3.15 11.55
C ASN A 43 -0.13 1.96 10.61
N TYR A 44 -0.55 2.21 9.37
CA TYR A 44 -0.76 1.16 8.36
C TYR A 44 0.55 0.43 8.04
N LEU A 45 1.62 1.18 7.75
CA LEU A 45 2.92 0.64 7.30
C LEU A 45 3.69 -0.07 8.42
N VAL A 46 3.68 0.49 9.64
CA VAL A 46 4.41 -0.11 10.78
C VAL A 46 3.57 -1.15 11.53
N GLY A 47 2.26 -1.14 11.34
CA GLY A 47 1.31 -2.07 11.96
C GLY A 47 1.17 -3.38 11.19
N ASP A 48 0.17 -4.17 11.61
CA ASP A 48 -0.05 -5.51 11.06
C ASP A 48 -0.72 -5.51 9.69
N GLN A 49 -1.44 -4.43 9.33
CA GLN A 49 -2.24 -4.39 8.12
C GLN A 49 -1.37 -4.48 6.86
N TYR A 50 -0.32 -3.66 6.74
CA TYR A 50 0.60 -3.72 5.59
C TYR A 50 1.20 -5.12 5.43
N ARG A 51 1.66 -5.74 6.53
CA ARG A 51 2.18 -7.12 6.52
C ARG A 51 1.12 -8.14 6.10
N SER A 52 -0.11 -7.99 6.57
CA SER A 52 -1.23 -8.88 6.22
C SER A 52 -1.59 -8.77 4.74
N ASP A 53 -1.63 -7.56 4.20
CA ASP A 53 -1.90 -7.29 2.79
C ASP A 53 -0.81 -7.89 1.90
N SER A 54 0.47 -7.61 2.19
CA SER A 54 1.61 -8.19 1.46
C SER A 54 1.59 -9.72 1.50
N LYS A 55 1.33 -10.31 2.68
CA LYS A 55 1.24 -11.77 2.83
C LYS A 55 0.14 -12.36 1.96
N THR A 56 -1.00 -11.68 1.84
CA THR A 56 -2.13 -12.13 1.03
C THR A 56 -1.76 -12.12 -0.45
N VAL A 57 -1.20 -11.02 -0.96
CA VAL A 57 -0.80 -10.91 -2.37
C VAL A 57 0.28 -11.94 -2.73
N CYS A 58 1.32 -12.09 -1.90
CA CYS A 58 2.37 -13.09 -2.13
C CYS A 58 1.82 -14.53 -2.10
N ARG A 59 0.85 -14.81 -1.22
CA ARG A 59 0.20 -16.12 -1.13
C ARG A 59 -0.56 -16.45 -2.41
N GLU A 60 -1.36 -15.52 -2.92
CA GLU A 60 -2.12 -15.74 -4.15
C GLU A 60 -1.19 -15.90 -5.37
N ALA A 61 -0.13 -15.09 -5.47
CA ALA A 61 0.90 -15.25 -6.50
C ALA A 61 1.57 -16.64 -6.43
N TYR A 62 1.94 -17.10 -5.24
CA TYR A 62 2.51 -18.43 -5.05
C TYR A 62 1.56 -19.55 -5.48
N PHE A 63 0.28 -19.48 -5.11
CA PHE A 63 -0.69 -20.50 -5.51
C PHE A 63 -0.99 -20.46 -7.00
N TYR A 64 -1.00 -19.28 -7.62
CA TYR A 64 -1.11 -19.15 -9.07
C TYR A 64 0.04 -19.88 -9.79
N VAL A 65 1.29 -19.65 -9.38
CA VAL A 65 2.47 -20.34 -9.96
C VAL A 65 2.32 -21.86 -9.88
N LYS A 66 1.77 -22.40 -8.79
CA LYS A 66 1.54 -23.84 -8.62
C LYS A 66 0.54 -24.43 -9.61
N THR A 67 -0.26 -23.62 -10.29
CA THR A 67 -1.18 -24.07 -11.34
C THR A 67 -0.55 -24.14 -12.73
N LEU A 68 0.65 -23.58 -12.90
CA LEU A 68 1.32 -23.48 -14.19
C LEU A 68 2.23 -24.68 -14.47
N ASN A 69 2.39 -25.02 -15.75
CA ASN A 69 3.40 -25.98 -16.21
C ASN A 69 4.71 -25.25 -16.53
N ILE A 70 5.58 -25.13 -15.53
CA ILE A 70 6.83 -24.37 -15.61
C ILE A 70 7.91 -25.16 -16.36
N THR A 71 8.58 -24.48 -17.28
CA THR A 71 9.71 -24.97 -18.08
C THR A 71 11.02 -24.30 -17.65
N SER A 72 12.15 -24.73 -18.22
CA SER A 72 13.47 -24.15 -17.92
C SER A 72 13.65 -22.70 -18.39
N ASN A 73 12.75 -22.20 -19.24
CA ASN A 73 12.86 -20.87 -19.85
C ASN A 73 11.91 -19.85 -19.20
N ASP A 74 11.13 -20.27 -18.20
CA ASP A 74 10.19 -19.39 -17.51
C ASP A 74 10.88 -18.62 -16.39
N ALA A 75 10.48 -17.35 -16.23
CA ALA A 75 11.03 -16.45 -15.23
C ALA A 75 9.91 -15.69 -14.51
N TRP A 76 10.17 -15.32 -13.26
CA TRP A 76 9.35 -14.40 -12.49
C TRP A 76 10.15 -13.14 -12.21
N VAL A 77 9.63 -11.99 -12.64
CA VAL A 77 10.30 -10.71 -12.47
C VAL A 77 9.81 -10.06 -11.17
N PHE A 78 10.75 -9.57 -10.37
CA PHE A 78 10.48 -8.82 -9.16
C PHE A 78 11.05 -7.41 -9.29
N ASP A 79 10.27 -6.44 -8.83
CA ASP A 79 10.80 -5.11 -8.54
C ASP A 79 11.62 -5.13 -7.23
N ILE A 80 12.44 -4.09 -7.04
CA ILE A 80 13.31 -3.95 -5.87
C ILE A 80 12.59 -3.17 -4.77
N ASP A 81 12.43 -1.87 -4.96
CA ASP A 81 11.95 -0.94 -3.94
C ASP A 81 10.45 -1.13 -3.63
N GLU A 82 10.11 -1.18 -2.35
CA GLU A 82 8.79 -1.53 -1.79
C GLU A 82 8.16 -2.84 -2.28
N THR A 83 8.95 -3.70 -2.94
CA THR A 83 8.53 -5.03 -3.38
C THR A 83 9.36 -6.13 -2.72
N THR A 84 10.69 -6.09 -2.88
CA THR A 84 11.61 -7.06 -2.26
C THR A 84 12.49 -6.44 -1.18
N LEU A 85 12.75 -5.14 -1.26
CA LEU A 85 13.43 -4.32 -0.25
C LEU A 85 12.53 -3.16 0.15
N SER A 86 12.45 -2.87 1.45
CA SER A 86 11.64 -1.76 1.95
C SER A 86 12.49 -0.56 2.34
N ASN A 87 12.09 0.61 1.85
CA ASN A 87 12.58 1.92 2.26
C ASN A 87 11.75 2.49 3.42
N LEU A 88 10.90 1.68 4.07
CA LEU A 88 10.12 2.09 5.23
C LEU A 88 10.97 2.77 6.33
N PRO A 89 12.21 2.33 6.66
CA PRO A 89 13.03 3.06 7.61
C PRO A 89 13.30 4.51 7.18
N TYR A 90 13.62 4.72 5.90
CA TYR A 90 13.80 6.06 5.35
C TYR A 90 12.50 6.87 5.46
N TYR A 91 11.37 6.32 5.02
CA TYR A 91 10.10 7.05 5.09
C TYR A 91 9.62 7.32 6.51
N ALA A 92 9.92 6.45 7.48
CA ALA A 92 9.61 6.67 8.89
C ALA A 92 10.33 7.92 9.44
N ASP A 93 11.60 8.10 9.06
CA ASP A 93 12.41 9.27 9.45
C ASP A 93 12.01 10.55 8.70
N HIS A 94 11.40 10.41 7.51
CA HIS A 94 11.02 11.53 6.63
C HIS A 94 9.52 11.83 6.64
N GLY A 95 8.77 11.27 7.59
CA GLY A 95 7.36 11.61 7.82
C GLY A 95 6.39 10.97 6.86
N PHE A 96 6.63 9.73 6.44
CA PHE A 96 5.73 8.87 5.67
C PHE A 96 5.16 9.52 4.41
N GLY A 97 6.00 10.20 3.63
CA GLY A 97 5.61 10.78 2.33
C GLY A 97 4.89 12.13 2.44
N LYS A 98 5.16 12.91 3.50
CA LYS A 98 4.58 14.26 3.71
C LYS A 98 5.03 15.32 2.69
N ASP A 99 6.17 15.13 2.03
CA ASP A 99 6.85 16.11 1.17
C ASP A 99 7.09 15.55 -0.24
#